data_AF-A0A0G0V9Z7-F1
#
_entry.id   AF-A0A0G0V9Z7-F1
#
_cell.length_a   1.000
_cell.length_b   1.000
_cell.length_c   1.000
_cell.angle_alpha   90.00
_cell.angle_beta   90.00
_cell.angle_gamma   90.00
#
_symmetry.space_group_name_H-M   'P 1'
#
loop_
_entity.id
_entity.type
_entity.pdbx_description
1 polymer ?
#
loop_
_entity_poly.entity_id
_entity_poly.type
_entity_poly.pdbx_seq_one_letter_code
_entity_poly.pdbx_strand_id
1 'polypeptide(L)'
;QLITFQNGSGTVAFLTDIVGGSSLFTDGGTVTYLTSTTDDLAIGAATLVAPFSIDVDTNILRVGDGTSDTNDPTITFYASDATNSGSLSYLDSDDFLLTGGDLTFAQATTIGDGADRLTFDSDGTIIISDAILNFSADGSITSTTSSAMTIDSGTTGAVNLANGTNAKIVTIGNNTSTTSLNLKSGTGDITLDSEDDYLFTLATESEIDITSNASLVTDGVLDINIDTNIAGGIFTGVNNRLTINDGAGTGDEFVAEKITLVANDADADLIGLSIYGEATLNAAVGSYKAGLRIHNDEDISASMTDALIITSAISGGIMDGIDVSDAELTNAINIGTNIILGTAGVIDFDEFDISGSTGSITINDDGNLGQLSVEGSILDIDSLIFVGAGALSSTGATSDLTLSAGRDITFDDDNLTAAIPLSLSDTDLSSFDAGDRGIIDALNYLRASASSLFTDGGTVSYLTSTSDDLAIGNTSLTAPFSVDVDINTLRIGDGASDANNPTITFYASDATNSGSLS
;
A
#
# COMPACT_ATOMS: atom_id res chain seq x y z
N GLN A 1 121.22 -3.06 65.76
CA GLN A 1 121.28 -3.35 67.21
C GLN A 1 119.85 -3.49 67.70
N LEU A 2 119.54 -4.56 68.42
CA LEU A 2 118.23 -4.74 69.06
C LEU A 2 118.20 -3.87 70.31
N ILE A 3 117.30 -2.89 70.38
CA ILE A 3 117.09 -2.08 71.57
C ILE A 3 115.89 -2.66 72.33
N THR A 4 116.19 -3.61 73.21
CA THR A 4 115.22 -4.12 74.20
C THR A 4 115.31 -3.27 75.45
N PHE A 5 114.30 -2.43 75.71
CA PHE A 5 114.16 -1.74 76.99
C PHE A 5 113.17 -2.50 77.88
N GLN A 6 113.66 -3.08 78.97
CA GLN A 6 112.83 -3.48 80.10
C GLN A 6 113.44 -3.02 81.43
N ASN A 7 112.60 -2.41 82.26
CA ASN A 7 112.81 -2.07 83.66
C ASN A 7 111.40 -1.85 84.24
N GLY A 8 110.87 -2.70 85.11
CA GLY A 8 111.36 -2.89 86.47
C GLY A 8 110.63 -2.01 87.50
N SER A 9 109.87 -0.99 87.07
CA SER A 9 109.14 -0.08 87.99
C SER A 9 107.68 0.27 87.65
N GLY A 10 107.19 -0.02 86.45
CA GLY A 10 105.77 0.06 86.08
C GLY A 10 105.16 1.48 86.05
N THR A 11 104.96 1.99 84.82
CA THR A 11 104.30 3.29 84.48
C THR A 11 105.22 4.52 84.51
N VAL A 12 105.42 5.14 83.34
CA VAL A 12 104.93 6.51 83.06
C VAL A 12 104.59 6.59 81.56
N ALA A 13 103.39 7.06 81.25
CA ALA A 13 103.04 7.59 79.93
C ALA A 13 102.58 9.04 80.12
N PHE A 14 102.86 9.93 79.18
CA PHE A 14 101.97 11.02 78.77
C PHE A 14 102.27 11.33 77.28
N LEU A 15 101.30 11.29 76.37
CA LEU A 15 100.28 12.32 76.13
C LEU A 15 100.89 13.68 75.77
N THR A 16 101.34 13.80 74.52
CA THR A 16 101.28 15.08 73.79
C THR A 16 100.14 14.98 72.79
N ASP A 17 99.01 15.56 73.19
CA ASP A 17 97.88 16.03 72.37
C ASP A 17 97.22 15.02 71.40
N ILE A 18 96.01 14.50 71.68
CA ILE A 18 94.73 15.26 71.81
C ILE A 18 94.58 16.11 70.53
N VAL A 19 93.80 15.77 69.50
CA VAL A 19 92.64 14.87 69.35
C VAL A 19 92.47 14.50 67.87
N GLY A 20 92.00 13.28 67.55
CA GLY A 20 91.38 12.95 66.25
C GLY A 20 92.10 13.43 64.97
N GLY A 21 93.42 13.27 64.88
CA GLY A 21 94.28 14.06 63.98
C GLY A 21 94.72 13.44 62.64
N SER A 22 94.22 12.28 62.24
CA SER A 22 94.33 11.77 60.86
C SER A 22 92.99 11.17 60.46
N SER A 23 92.46 11.56 59.29
CA SER A 23 91.15 11.08 58.83
C SER A 23 91.20 9.56 58.57
N LEU A 24 90.04 8.90 58.55
CA LEU A 24 89.93 7.57 59.16
C LEU A 24 90.08 6.35 58.23
N PHE A 25 89.97 6.50 56.91
CA PHE A 25 90.23 5.41 55.98
C PHE A 25 90.81 5.82 54.58
N THR A 26 91.86 5.22 54.03
CA THR A 26 92.76 5.91 53.06
C THR A 26 92.62 5.45 51.60
N ASP A 27 92.61 6.39 50.64
CA ASP A 27 92.67 6.17 49.17
C ASP A 27 93.45 4.89 48.77
N GLY A 28 92.80 3.91 48.14
CA GLY A 28 93.28 2.52 48.13
C GLY A 28 93.22 1.72 46.82
N GLY A 29 92.59 2.24 45.75
CA GLY A 29 92.87 1.81 44.36
C GLY A 29 91.79 1.03 43.59
N THR A 30 90.90 0.29 44.24
CA THR A 30 89.72 -0.36 43.58
C THR A 30 88.44 -0.29 44.41
N VAL A 31 88.58 -0.22 45.73
CA VAL A 31 87.56 0.15 46.71
C VAL A 31 88.28 0.95 47.77
N THR A 32 87.67 2.04 48.21
CA THR A 32 87.92 2.74 49.47
C THR A 32 86.62 3.44 49.88
N TYR A 33 86.19 3.62 51.15
CA TYR A 33 86.80 3.66 52.51
C TYR A 33 87.35 5.09 53.09
N LEU A 34 86.59 6.04 53.73
CA LEU A 34 86.81 7.03 54.92
C LEU A 34 87.91 8.13 55.34
N THR A 35 88.80 8.72 54.54
CA THR A 35 89.76 9.88 54.76
C THR A 35 89.70 10.86 53.59
N SER A 36 89.27 10.30 52.48
CA SER A 36 89.78 10.36 51.13
C SER A 36 88.56 10.16 50.28
N THR A 37 88.22 11.04 49.35
CA THR A 37 86.91 11.13 48.67
C THR A 37 86.02 9.86 48.53
N THR A 38 86.63 8.71 48.22
CA THR A 38 86.24 7.32 48.54
C THR A 38 85.58 7.04 49.91
N ASP A 39 84.58 7.78 50.43
CA ASP A 39 84.45 7.97 51.89
C ASP A 39 83.26 7.29 52.65
N ASP A 40 83.19 5.94 52.72
CA ASP A 40 82.08 5.13 53.31
C ASP A 40 81.46 5.64 54.64
N LEU A 41 80.17 6.02 54.63
CA LEU A 41 79.51 6.70 55.76
C LEU A 41 78.63 5.80 56.64
N ALA A 42 79.25 5.35 57.74
CA ALA A 42 78.66 4.74 58.91
C ALA A 42 77.90 5.74 59.83
N ILE A 43 76.66 5.47 60.27
CA ILE A 43 75.84 6.36 61.14
C ILE A 43 75.25 5.61 62.35
N GLY A 44 74.70 6.28 63.37
CA GLY A 44 73.93 5.65 64.47
C GLY A 44 74.71 4.67 65.37
N ALA A 45 75.99 4.56 65.09
CA ALA A 45 77.06 3.79 65.69
C ALA A 45 78.35 4.33 65.05
N ALA A 46 79.49 3.71 65.31
CA ALA A 46 80.66 3.88 64.44
C ALA A 46 80.54 3.06 63.12
N THR A 47 79.33 2.59 62.76
CA THR A 47 79.12 1.53 61.76
C THR A 47 77.92 1.81 60.84
N LEU A 48 77.84 1.12 59.70
CA LEU A 48 76.86 1.29 58.60
C LEU A 48 75.42 0.78 58.89
N VAL A 49 75.12 0.40 60.15
CA VAL A 49 73.79 -0.10 60.59
C VAL A 49 73.50 0.34 62.05
N ALA A 50 73.52 1.61 62.41
CA ALA A 50 72.88 2.72 61.72
C ALA A 50 71.39 2.48 61.41
N PRO A 51 70.51 3.41 61.82
CA PRO A 51 69.73 4.26 60.91
C PRO A 51 69.87 4.11 59.39
N PHE A 52 71.10 3.92 58.91
CA PHE A 52 71.55 4.51 57.67
C PHE A 52 73.01 4.18 57.30
N SER A 53 73.23 3.65 56.12
CA SER A 53 74.55 3.76 55.49
C SER A 53 74.46 4.56 54.21
N ILE A 54 75.29 5.59 54.11
CA ILE A 54 75.59 6.24 52.84
C ILE A 54 76.89 5.71 52.28
N ASP A 55 76.90 5.68 50.97
CA ASP A 55 78.07 5.54 50.13
C ASP A 55 78.26 6.89 49.41
N VAL A 56 79.27 7.67 49.83
CA VAL A 56 79.36 9.12 49.57
C VAL A 56 79.72 9.49 48.14
N ASP A 57 80.32 8.57 47.38
CA ASP A 57 80.68 8.77 45.98
C ASP A 57 79.51 8.51 45.03
N THR A 58 78.54 7.69 45.48
CA THR A 58 77.62 6.98 44.58
C THR A 58 76.17 7.35 44.79
N ASN A 59 75.84 8.02 45.91
CA ASN A 59 74.49 8.48 46.23
C ASN A 59 73.50 7.32 46.49
N ILE A 60 73.99 6.12 46.78
CA ILE A 60 73.16 4.99 47.24
C ILE A 60 73.05 4.99 48.77
N LEU A 61 71.87 4.56 49.20
CA LEU A 61 71.29 4.84 50.50
C LEU A 61 70.73 3.54 51.07
N ARG A 62 71.24 3.10 52.21
CA ARG A 62 70.52 2.14 53.06
C ARG A 62 69.62 2.95 53.98
N VAL A 63 68.32 2.68 53.94
CA VAL A 63 67.32 3.43 54.73
C VAL A 63 66.69 2.52 55.75
N GLY A 64 66.66 3.03 56.98
CA GLY A 64 66.14 2.35 58.13
C GLY A 64 67.26 1.96 59.10
N ASP A 65 67.20 2.58 60.27
CA ASP A 65 67.32 1.83 61.54
C ASP A 65 66.31 0.68 61.50
N GLY A 66 65.21 0.92 60.79
CA GLY A 66 64.42 -0.13 60.15
C GLY A 66 63.53 -0.85 61.13
N THR A 67 63.34 -0.19 62.26
CA THR A 67 62.43 -0.52 63.32
C THR A 67 61.17 0.30 63.11
N SER A 68 60.11 -0.29 62.56
CA SER A 68 58.77 0.09 63.06
C SER A 68 58.68 -0.49 64.48
N ASP A 69 59.33 0.09 65.51
CA ASP A 69 59.08 1.41 66.11
C ASP A 69 58.24 2.41 65.31
N THR A 70 58.76 3.58 65.00
CA THR A 70 58.18 4.60 64.14
C THR A 70 58.82 4.61 62.74
N ASN A 71 59.74 3.68 62.42
CA ASN A 71 60.70 3.81 61.32
C ASN A 71 60.84 2.55 60.42
N ASP A 72 60.03 2.40 59.37
CA ASP A 72 60.08 1.18 58.55
C ASP A 72 61.37 0.90 57.75
N PRO A 73 61.78 -0.38 57.61
CA PRO A 73 63.00 -0.84 56.93
C PRO A 73 62.83 -1.03 55.42
N THR A 74 63.93 -0.79 54.69
CA THR A 74 63.94 -0.79 53.22
C THR A 74 65.19 -1.51 52.66
N ILE A 75 65.01 -2.76 52.18
CA ILE A 75 66.05 -3.82 52.19
C ILE A 75 66.12 -4.67 50.89
N THR A 76 67.34 -5.09 50.55
CA THR A 76 67.69 -5.97 49.40
C THR A 76 67.92 -7.45 49.80
N PHE A 77 67.63 -8.42 48.92
CA PHE A 77 67.78 -9.87 49.11
C PHE A 77 68.43 -10.52 47.86
N TYR A 78 69.14 -11.64 48.03
CA TYR A 78 70.02 -12.21 46.99
C TYR A 78 69.90 -13.73 46.83
N ALA A 79 69.77 -14.21 45.58
CA ALA A 79 69.53 -15.60 45.21
C ALA A 79 70.80 -16.47 45.29
N SER A 80 70.69 -17.71 45.79
CA SER A 80 71.86 -18.51 46.23
C SER A 80 72.10 -19.83 45.48
N ASP A 81 71.05 -20.49 45.00
CA ASP A 81 71.11 -21.31 43.78
C ASP A 81 71.23 -20.43 42.51
N ALA A 82 71.28 -19.11 42.72
CA ALA A 82 71.28 -18.00 41.78
C ALA A 82 69.97 -17.83 40.97
N THR A 83 68.90 -18.59 41.23
CA THR A 83 67.71 -18.62 40.38
C THR A 83 66.50 -17.80 40.87
N ASN A 84 66.32 -17.55 42.18
CA ASN A 84 65.42 -16.49 42.67
C ASN A 84 65.66 -16.00 44.12
N SER A 85 65.40 -14.71 44.34
CA SER A 85 65.18 -14.01 45.62
C SER A 85 64.57 -12.65 45.31
N GLY A 86 63.72 -12.13 46.20
CA GLY A 86 63.00 -10.86 46.00
C GLY A 86 63.08 -10.01 47.26
N SER A 87 63.01 -8.69 47.10
CA SER A 87 63.44 -7.76 48.13
C SER A 87 62.67 -6.47 48.16
N LEU A 88 62.23 -6.08 49.36
CA LEU A 88 61.16 -5.11 49.54
C LEU A 88 61.38 -4.21 50.77
N SER A 89 60.56 -3.16 50.78
CA SER A 89 60.91 -1.91 51.40
C SER A 89 59.66 -1.10 51.73
N TYR A 90 59.53 -0.73 53.00
CA TYR A 90 58.25 -0.43 53.64
C TYR A 90 58.16 1.02 54.13
N LEU A 91 56.93 1.55 54.15
CA LEU A 91 56.34 2.11 55.37
C LEU A 91 54.92 1.58 55.60
N ASP A 92 54.39 1.73 56.82
CA ASP A 92 53.07 1.27 57.31
C ASP A 92 51.85 1.47 56.37
N SER A 93 51.90 2.37 55.39
CA SER A 93 50.87 2.54 54.34
C SER A 93 51.45 3.11 53.02
N ASP A 94 52.74 2.92 52.75
CA ASP A 94 53.45 3.71 51.74
C ASP A 94 53.64 3.04 50.37
N ASP A 95 53.79 3.89 49.35
CA ASP A 95 53.95 3.52 47.96
C ASP A 95 55.43 3.42 47.52
N PHE A 96 55.72 2.41 46.69
CA PHE A 96 57.03 2.25 46.07
C PHE A 96 57.18 3.18 44.85
N LEU A 97 57.48 4.46 45.09
CA LEU A 97 57.55 5.49 44.05
C LEU A 97 58.84 5.39 43.20
N LEU A 98 58.69 4.97 41.93
CA LEU A 98 59.76 5.06 40.93
C LEU A 98 59.65 6.40 40.17
N THR A 99 60.62 7.31 40.35
CA THR A 99 60.64 8.59 39.61
C THR A 99 61.59 8.54 38.42
N GLY A 100 61.06 8.73 37.20
CA GLY A 100 61.87 8.87 35.98
C GLY A 100 62.53 7.59 35.45
N GLY A 101 62.15 6.42 35.95
CA GLY A 101 62.59 5.11 35.45
C GLY A 101 61.47 4.07 35.47
N ASP A 102 61.52 3.12 34.55
CA ASP A 102 60.45 2.15 34.32
C ASP A 102 60.55 0.93 35.24
N LEU A 103 59.39 0.44 35.72
CA LEU A 103 59.29 -0.87 36.36
C LEU A 103 59.07 -1.96 35.30
N THR A 104 60.12 -2.73 34.99
CA THR A 104 60.08 -3.82 33.99
C THR A 104 60.21 -5.19 34.64
N PHE A 105 59.30 -6.10 34.32
CA PHE A 105 59.39 -7.51 34.72
C PHE A 105 59.90 -8.37 33.56
N ALA A 106 61.02 -9.08 33.77
CA ALA A 106 61.67 -9.88 32.72
C ALA A 106 60.96 -11.21 32.39
N GLN A 107 59.98 -11.62 33.21
CA GLN A 107 59.14 -12.81 32.99
C GLN A 107 57.69 -12.51 33.39
N ALA A 108 56.77 -13.39 32.99
CA ALA A 108 55.37 -13.32 33.37
C ALA A 108 55.23 -13.13 34.90
N THR A 109 54.56 -12.05 35.30
CA THR A 109 54.46 -11.61 36.70
C THR A 109 53.01 -11.37 37.04
N THR A 110 52.54 -12.02 38.11
CA THR A 110 51.23 -11.72 38.70
C THR A 110 51.39 -10.57 39.68
N ILE A 111 50.63 -9.50 39.49
CA ILE A 111 50.57 -8.37 40.44
C ILE A 111 49.28 -8.53 41.26
N GLY A 112 49.43 -9.11 42.46
CA GLY A 112 48.37 -9.29 43.45
C GLY A 112 47.75 -10.69 43.56
N ASP A 113 46.91 -10.91 44.58
CA ASP A 113 46.36 -12.23 44.98
C ASP A 113 44.83 -12.37 44.90
N GLY A 114 44.20 -11.70 43.92
CA GLY A 114 42.79 -11.93 43.56
C GLY A 114 41.75 -11.14 44.35
N ALA A 115 42.17 -10.34 45.33
CA ALA A 115 41.39 -9.24 45.90
C ALA A 115 42.07 -7.86 45.71
N ASP A 116 43.28 -7.82 45.15
CA ASP A 116 44.09 -6.61 45.02
C ASP A 116 43.59 -5.64 43.95
N ARG A 117 43.68 -4.36 44.27
CA ARG A 117 43.32 -3.25 43.37
C ARG A 117 44.57 -2.58 42.82
N LEU A 118 45.12 -3.14 41.74
CA LEU A 118 46.15 -2.47 40.95
C LEU A 118 45.56 -1.19 40.35
N THR A 119 45.97 -0.03 40.90
CA THR A 119 45.44 1.27 40.53
C THR A 119 46.46 2.02 39.67
N PHE A 120 46.08 2.33 38.43
CA PHE A 120 46.86 3.19 37.55
C PHE A 120 46.25 4.60 37.58
N ASP A 121 46.63 5.40 38.58
CA ASP A 121 46.22 6.81 38.69
C ASP A 121 47.13 7.68 37.83
N SER A 122 46.87 7.71 36.53
CA SER A 122 47.64 8.50 35.57
C SER A 122 46.75 9.13 34.50
N ASP A 123 47.00 10.41 34.19
CA ASP A 123 46.46 11.09 33.01
C ASP A 123 47.05 10.58 31.67
N GLY A 124 47.91 9.56 31.73
CA GLY A 124 48.63 8.98 30.60
C GLY A 124 47.96 7.75 29.98
N THR A 125 48.71 7.06 29.12
CA THR A 125 48.24 5.88 28.38
C THR A 125 48.71 4.59 29.04
N ILE A 126 47.78 3.69 29.36
CA ILE A 126 48.09 2.29 29.65
C ILE A 126 48.24 1.55 28.30
N ILE A 127 49.43 0.99 28.03
CA ILE A 127 49.71 0.24 26.81
C ILE A 127 49.83 -1.24 27.16
N ILE A 128 48.93 -2.06 26.59
CA ILE A 128 49.01 -3.52 26.64
C ILE A 128 49.50 -3.98 25.27
N SER A 129 50.78 -4.34 25.20
CA SER A 129 51.43 -4.80 23.95
C SER A 129 51.26 -6.30 23.68
N ASP A 130 50.57 -7.03 24.56
CA ASP A 130 50.20 -8.44 24.35
C ASP A 130 48.93 -8.55 23.49
N ALA A 131 48.69 -9.71 22.90
CA ALA A 131 47.59 -9.94 21.96
C ALA A 131 46.19 -9.90 22.61
N ILE A 132 46.08 -10.08 23.94
CA ILE A 132 44.80 -10.22 24.64
C ILE A 132 44.85 -9.56 26.03
N LEU A 133 43.90 -8.66 26.32
CA LEU A 133 43.49 -8.34 27.69
C LEU A 133 42.36 -9.28 28.10
N ASN A 134 42.58 -10.11 29.11
CA ASN A 134 41.62 -11.11 29.58
C ASN A 134 41.17 -10.85 31.03
N PHE A 135 39.86 -10.87 31.26
CA PHE A 135 39.27 -10.84 32.60
C PHE A 135 38.80 -12.26 32.98
N SER A 136 39.32 -12.81 34.08
CA SER A 136 39.02 -14.20 34.52
C SER A 136 37.70 -14.34 35.28
N ALA A 137 37.05 -13.23 35.61
CA ALA A 137 35.76 -13.12 36.30
C ALA A 137 35.00 -11.90 35.73
N ASP A 138 34.24 -11.19 36.54
CA ASP A 138 33.53 -9.97 36.12
C ASP A 138 34.53 -8.87 35.72
N GLY A 139 34.68 -8.66 34.41
CA GLY A 139 35.45 -7.56 33.83
C GLY A 139 34.56 -6.37 33.52
N SER A 140 35.01 -5.16 33.87
CA SER A 140 34.32 -3.92 33.51
C SER A 140 35.33 -2.86 33.07
N ILE A 141 34.99 -2.14 32.01
CA ILE A 141 35.71 -0.95 31.55
C ILE A 141 34.69 0.18 31.55
N THR A 142 34.99 1.27 32.25
CA THR A 142 34.06 2.39 32.43
C THR A 142 34.76 3.72 32.18
N SER A 143 34.08 4.64 31.51
CA SER A 143 34.40 6.07 31.57
C SER A 143 33.48 6.72 32.58
N THR A 144 34.05 7.30 33.63
CA THR A 144 33.30 7.95 34.74
C THR A 144 33.16 9.47 34.54
N THR A 145 33.68 10.00 33.45
CA THR A 145 33.65 11.42 33.09
C THR A 145 32.92 11.62 31.76
N SER A 146 32.77 12.86 31.30
CA SER A 146 32.11 13.17 30.01
C SER A 146 32.90 12.73 28.76
N SER A 147 34.08 12.12 28.92
CA SER A 147 34.88 11.59 27.82
C SER A 147 34.31 10.27 27.28
N ALA A 148 34.26 10.12 25.96
CA ALA A 148 33.84 8.87 25.32
C ALA A 148 34.85 7.74 25.56
N MET A 149 34.34 6.51 25.72
CA MET A 149 35.16 5.30 25.58
C MET A 149 35.29 4.99 24.09
N THR A 150 36.50 5.10 23.55
CA THR A 150 36.81 4.72 22.16
C THR A 150 37.32 3.29 22.13
N ILE A 151 36.68 2.42 21.34
CA ILE A 151 37.17 1.09 21.02
C ILE A 151 37.44 1.08 19.51
N ASP A 152 38.70 0.88 19.14
CA ASP A 152 39.14 0.86 17.75
C ASP A 152 40.03 -0.38 17.51
N SER A 153 39.76 -1.07 16.42
CA SER A 153 40.51 -2.23 15.93
C SER A 153 41.53 -1.86 14.84
N GLY A 154 41.73 -0.56 14.60
CA GLY A 154 42.70 0.00 13.67
C GLY A 154 42.24 -0.07 12.22
N THR A 155 43.19 -0.27 11.30
CA THR A 155 42.94 -0.13 9.85
C THR A 155 42.08 -1.23 9.22
N THR A 156 42.05 -2.44 9.81
CA THR A 156 41.47 -3.64 9.17
C THR A 156 40.92 -4.69 10.13
N GLY A 157 40.98 -4.47 11.46
CA GLY A 157 40.42 -5.40 12.43
C GLY A 157 38.92 -5.14 12.67
N ALA A 158 38.24 -6.08 13.32
CA ALA A 158 36.85 -5.90 13.78
C ALA A 158 36.77 -5.82 15.32
N VAL A 159 35.85 -5.00 15.84
CA VAL A 159 35.46 -5.00 17.25
C VAL A 159 34.42 -6.10 17.45
N ASN A 160 34.88 -7.30 17.80
CA ASN A 160 34.00 -8.45 18.01
C ASN A 160 33.41 -8.44 19.42
N LEU A 161 32.08 -8.35 19.53
CA LEU A 161 31.35 -8.50 20.79
C LEU A 161 30.62 -9.85 20.78
N ALA A 162 30.58 -10.53 21.93
CA ALA A 162 29.80 -11.76 22.14
C ALA A 162 30.07 -12.94 21.17
N ASN A 163 31.20 -12.96 20.46
CA ASN A 163 31.57 -13.92 19.40
C ASN A 163 31.80 -15.39 19.83
N GLY A 164 31.31 -15.82 20.99
CA GLY A 164 31.42 -17.20 21.49
C GLY A 164 30.20 -18.05 21.10
N THR A 165 30.35 -19.38 21.16
CA THR A 165 29.32 -20.36 20.75
C THR A 165 28.07 -20.45 21.63
N ASN A 166 28.00 -19.69 22.72
CA ASN A 166 26.91 -19.77 23.69
C ASN A 166 26.06 -18.51 23.57
N ALA A 167 24.73 -18.61 23.69
CA ALA A 167 23.84 -17.46 23.71
C ALA A 167 24.35 -16.35 24.67
N LYS A 168 24.39 -15.12 24.17
CA LYS A 168 24.78 -13.90 24.89
C LYS A 168 23.71 -12.83 24.68
N ILE A 169 23.68 -11.87 25.59
CA ILE A 169 22.95 -10.61 25.42
C ILE A 169 24.00 -9.51 25.32
N VAL A 170 23.91 -8.68 24.27
CA VAL A 170 24.70 -7.45 24.14
C VAL A 170 23.73 -6.28 24.32
N THR A 171 23.79 -5.64 25.49
CA THR A 171 22.98 -4.45 25.77
C THR A 171 23.77 -3.20 25.41
N ILE A 172 23.19 -2.33 24.57
CA ILE A 172 23.77 -1.04 24.19
C ILE A 172 22.75 0.05 24.54
N GLY A 173 23.16 1.08 25.30
CA GLY A 173 22.27 2.09 25.86
C GLY A 173 21.90 1.83 27.32
N ASN A 174 20.79 2.41 27.80
CA ASN A 174 20.26 2.13 29.14
C ASN A 174 18.71 2.18 29.18
N ASN A 175 18.13 1.68 30.28
CA ASN A 175 16.67 1.52 30.44
C ASN A 175 15.98 2.67 31.21
N THR A 176 16.68 3.75 31.57
CA THR A 176 16.20 4.75 32.55
C THR A 176 16.36 6.20 32.11
N SER A 177 17.06 6.45 31.01
CA SER A 177 17.38 7.78 30.46
C SER A 177 17.55 7.71 28.95
N THR A 178 17.52 8.85 28.28
CA THR A 178 17.66 8.93 26.82
C THR A 178 19.07 8.55 26.36
N THR A 179 19.20 7.50 25.54
CA THR A 179 20.44 7.17 24.82
C THR A 179 20.19 7.05 23.33
N SER A 180 20.97 7.76 22.52
CA SER A 180 21.00 7.57 21.06
C SER A 180 22.05 6.52 20.69
N LEU A 181 21.67 5.60 19.80
CA LEU A 181 22.61 4.70 19.14
C LEU A 181 22.90 5.22 17.73
N ASN A 182 24.12 5.71 17.51
CA ASN A 182 24.56 6.23 16.22
C ASN A 182 25.41 5.17 15.48
N LEU A 183 24.78 4.39 14.59
CA LEU A 183 25.50 3.47 13.69
C LEU A 183 25.88 4.21 12.41
N LYS A 184 27.15 4.13 12.00
CA LYS A 184 27.69 4.81 10.80
C LYS A 184 28.77 3.96 10.15
N SER A 185 28.58 3.63 8.88
CA SER A 185 29.49 2.82 8.06
C SER A 185 30.37 3.63 7.09
N GLY A 186 30.12 4.93 6.96
CA GLY A 186 30.88 5.84 6.09
C GLY A 186 30.60 5.57 4.60
N THR A 187 31.45 4.78 3.95
CA THR A 187 31.29 4.34 2.55
C THR A 187 31.01 2.84 2.42
N GLY A 188 30.94 2.10 3.53
CA GLY A 188 30.49 0.71 3.56
C GLY A 188 29.04 0.61 4.03
N ASP A 189 28.61 -0.62 4.33
CA ASP A 189 27.24 -0.92 4.71
C ASP A 189 27.08 -1.10 6.23
N ILE A 190 25.82 -1.01 6.71
CA ILE A 190 25.43 -1.51 8.03
C ILE A 190 24.70 -2.82 7.81
N THR A 191 25.40 -3.94 7.93
CA THR A 191 24.82 -5.28 7.81
C THR A 191 24.27 -5.72 9.16
N LEU A 192 23.00 -6.11 9.18
CA LEU A 192 22.40 -6.92 10.24
C LEU A 192 22.19 -8.32 9.64
N ASP A 193 22.69 -9.36 10.31
CA ASP A 193 22.55 -10.76 9.88
C ASP A 193 22.05 -11.62 11.06
N SER A 194 21.12 -12.54 10.77
CA SER A 194 20.40 -13.35 11.75
C SER A 194 19.76 -14.56 11.07
N GLU A 195 19.92 -15.74 11.67
CA GLU A 195 19.20 -16.97 11.28
C GLU A 195 17.76 -17.02 11.84
N ASP A 196 17.36 -16.01 12.62
CA ASP A 196 16.08 -15.89 13.36
C ASP A 196 15.52 -14.45 13.26
N ASP A 197 14.34 -14.20 13.84
CA ASP A 197 13.58 -12.94 13.71
C ASP A 197 14.31 -11.66 14.17
N TYR A 198 14.11 -10.56 13.44
CA TYR A 198 14.39 -9.19 13.93
C TYR A 198 13.17 -8.61 14.67
N LEU A 199 13.28 -8.44 15.98
CA LEU A 199 12.22 -7.87 16.81
C LEU A 199 12.50 -6.41 17.20
N PHE A 200 11.71 -5.48 16.66
CA PHE A 200 11.67 -4.08 17.09
C PHE A 200 10.54 -3.86 18.09
N THR A 201 10.86 -3.79 19.39
CA THR A 201 9.88 -3.43 20.43
C THR A 201 9.97 -1.93 20.72
N LEU A 202 8.84 -1.24 20.60
CA LEU A 202 8.73 0.21 20.75
C LEU A 202 7.83 0.58 21.93
N ALA A 203 8.04 1.77 22.51
CA ALA A 203 7.15 2.33 23.54
C ALA A 203 5.97 3.07 22.89
N THR A 204 5.08 3.65 23.70
CA THR A 204 4.09 4.62 23.20
C THR A 204 4.78 5.78 22.48
N GLU A 205 4.16 6.31 21.42
CA GLU A 205 4.65 7.49 20.66
C GLU A 205 6.04 7.29 20.00
N SER A 206 6.44 6.04 19.77
CA SER A 206 7.72 5.68 19.13
C SER A 206 7.53 5.31 17.65
N GLU A 207 8.53 5.59 16.82
CA GLU A 207 8.50 5.45 15.36
C GLU A 207 9.80 4.82 14.84
N ILE A 208 9.73 4.13 13.69
CA ILE A 208 10.90 3.77 12.87
C ILE A 208 10.95 4.77 11.71
N ASP A 209 11.70 5.86 11.89
CA ASP A 209 11.89 6.90 10.87
C ASP A 209 13.07 6.52 9.95
N ILE A 210 12.84 6.59 8.64
CA ILE A 210 13.85 6.43 7.60
C ILE A 210 13.82 7.67 6.70
N THR A 211 14.60 8.67 7.09
CA THR A 211 14.74 9.95 6.38
C THR A 211 16.02 9.99 5.56
N SER A 212 15.93 10.47 4.31
CA SER A 212 17.08 10.86 3.49
C SER A 212 16.98 12.33 3.07
N ASN A 213 18.11 13.02 2.91
CA ASN A 213 18.14 14.37 2.38
C ASN A 213 18.54 14.32 0.91
N ALA A 214 17.58 14.54 0.01
CA ALA A 214 17.76 14.54 -1.45
C ALA A 214 18.52 13.29 -1.95
N SER A 215 17.97 12.11 -1.66
CA SER A 215 18.54 10.84 -2.15
C SER A 215 18.71 10.84 -3.66
N LEU A 216 19.86 10.31 -4.11
CA LEU A 216 20.20 10.13 -5.53
C LEU A 216 20.19 8.65 -5.96
N VAL A 217 19.77 7.73 -5.08
CA VAL A 217 19.67 6.30 -5.45
C VAL A 217 18.37 6.04 -6.20
N THR A 218 18.46 5.23 -7.26
CA THR A 218 17.34 4.86 -8.14
C THR A 218 16.44 3.78 -7.56
N ASP A 219 16.99 2.97 -6.66
CA ASP A 219 16.39 1.70 -6.23
C ASP A 219 15.57 1.86 -4.93
N GLY A 220 15.38 3.10 -4.48
CA GLY A 220 14.62 3.46 -3.27
C GLY A 220 15.50 3.83 -2.07
N VAL A 221 14.93 4.60 -1.14
CA VAL A 221 15.56 4.98 0.16
C VAL A 221 15.35 3.89 1.21
N LEU A 222 14.17 3.28 1.16
CA LEU A 222 13.83 2.05 1.84
C LEU A 222 13.45 1.07 0.73
N ASP A 223 14.24 0.01 0.57
CA ASP A 223 13.97 -1.12 -0.31
C ASP A 223 13.66 -2.34 0.56
N ILE A 224 12.61 -3.08 0.20
CA ILE A 224 12.09 -4.24 0.95
C ILE A 224 11.92 -5.41 -0.02
N ASN A 225 13.02 -6.09 -0.31
CA ASN A 225 13.01 -7.33 -1.08
C ASN A 225 12.67 -8.51 -0.17
N ILE A 226 11.63 -9.27 -0.54
CA ILE A 226 11.16 -10.43 0.22
C ILE A 226 11.04 -11.64 -0.71
N ASP A 227 12.11 -12.44 -0.74
CA ASP A 227 12.13 -13.71 -1.46
C ASP A 227 11.66 -14.88 -0.58
N THR A 228 11.03 -15.87 -1.20
CA THR A 228 10.63 -17.10 -0.52
C THR A 228 10.80 -18.33 -1.41
N ASN A 229 11.16 -19.46 -0.80
CA ASN A 229 11.22 -20.76 -1.45
C ASN A 229 10.13 -21.74 -0.93
N ILE A 230 9.16 -21.23 -0.15
CA ILE A 230 8.12 -22.04 0.48
C ILE A 230 7.20 -22.65 -0.58
N ALA A 231 7.20 -23.99 -0.65
CA ALA A 231 6.39 -24.76 -1.59
C ALA A 231 5.05 -25.17 -0.98
N GLY A 232 4.00 -24.40 -1.29
CA GLY A 232 2.62 -24.66 -0.86
C GLY A 232 2.25 -23.99 0.46
N GLY A 233 0.96 -23.66 0.61
CA GLY A 233 0.45 -22.80 1.68
C GLY A 233 0.23 -21.36 1.21
N ILE A 234 -0.01 -20.44 2.15
CA ILE A 234 -0.07 -19.00 1.92
C ILE A 234 1.19 -18.41 2.56
N PHE A 235 2.01 -17.74 1.75
CA PHE A 235 3.10 -16.89 2.22
C PHE A 235 2.61 -15.43 2.22
N THR A 236 2.93 -14.70 3.27
CA THR A 236 2.62 -13.27 3.41
C THR A 236 3.94 -12.55 3.64
N GLY A 237 4.39 -11.76 2.66
CA GLY A 237 5.65 -11.01 2.80
C GLY A 237 5.52 -9.84 3.78
N VAL A 238 4.55 -8.96 3.55
CA VAL A 238 4.22 -7.82 4.43
C VAL A 238 2.81 -8.00 4.98
N ASN A 239 2.60 -7.73 6.27
CA ASN A 239 1.31 -7.81 6.95
C ASN A 239 1.03 -6.57 7.79
N ASN A 240 0.39 -5.57 7.18
CA ASN A 240 0.01 -4.33 7.84
C ASN A 240 -1.28 -4.53 8.66
N ARG A 241 -1.14 -5.09 9.88
CA ARG A 241 -2.26 -5.34 10.78
C ARG A 241 -2.45 -4.26 11.83
N LEU A 242 -3.48 -3.43 11.65
CA LEU A 242 -4.06 -2.62 12.71
C LEU A 242 -5.08 -3.47 13.51
N THR A 243 -5.15 -3.29 14.83
CA THR A 243 -6.16 -3.94 15.68
C THR A 243 -6.63 -2.94 16.73
N ILE A 244 -7.90 -2.60 16.69
CA ILE A 244 -8.55 -1.72 17.67
C ILE A 244 -9.27 -2.61 18.68
N ASN A 245 -8.80 -2.61 19.93
CA ASN A 245 -9.45 -3.34 21.01
C ASN A 245 -10.65 -2.56 21.56
N ASP A 246 -11.50 -3.22 22.35
CA ASP A 246 -12.63 -2.61 23.05
C ASP A 246 -12.23 -1.32 23.79
N GLY A 247 -12.80 -0.18 23.38
CA GLY A 247 -12.54 1.12 24.02
C GLY A 247 -12.55 2.35 23.10
N ALA A 248 -12.57 2.18 21.77
CA ALA A 248 -12.70 3.28 20.82
C ALA A 248 -14.00 4.09 21.03
N GLY A 249 -13.90 5.41 20.91
CA GLY A 249 -14.99 6.37 21.01
C GLY A 249 -15.80 6.50 19.72
N THR A 250 -16.95 7.14 19.81
CA THR A 250 -17.76 7.50 18.64
C THR A 250 -17.08 8.61 17.84
N GLY A 251 -16.64 8.31 16.63
CA GLY A 251 -15.94 9.27 15.75
C GLY A 251 -14.42 9.21 15.82
N ASP A 252 -13.84 8.19 16.46
CA ASP A 252 -12.41 7.92 16.35
C ASP A 252 -12.12 7.32 14.96
N GLU A 253 -11.32 8.00 14.14
CA GLU A 253 -10.79 7.44 12.89
C GLU A 253 -9.44 6.76 13.11
N PHE A 254 -9.29 5.53 12.57
CA PHE A 254 -8.02 4.80 12.60
C PHE A 254 -7.61 4.39 11.19
N VAL A 255 -6.33 4.57 10.86
CA VAL A 255 -5.78 4.32 9.52
C VAL A 255 -4.62 3.34 9.66
N ALA A 256 -4.74 2.17 9.02
CA ALA A 256 -3.71 1.13 9.07
C ALA A 256 -2.49 1.47 8.21
N GLU A 257 -2.70 2.13 7.08
CA GLU A 257 -1.67 2.52 6.12
C GLU A 257 -2.06 3.86 5.47
N LYS A 258 -1.10 4.78 5.35
CA LYS A 258 -1.30 6.10 4.75
C LYS A 258 -0.13 6.48 3.85
N ILE A 259 -0.36 6.48 2.55
CA ILE A 259 0.58 7.00 1.56
C ILE A 259 0.30 8.49 1.35
N THR A 260 1.31 9.35 1.50
CA THR A 260 1.19 10.80 1.30
C THR A 260 2.22 11.26 0.27
N LEU A 261 1.74 11.85 -0.83
CA LEU A 261 2.57 12.37 -1.91
C LEU A 261 2.59 13.90 -1.87
N VAL A 262 3.78 14.51 -2.03
CA VAL A 262 3.95 15.97 -2.03
C VAL A 262 4.89 16.38 -3.16
N ALA A 263 4.33 16.84 -4.28
CA ALA A 263 5.10 17.40 -5.39
C ALA A 263 5.46 18.86 -5.08
N ASN A 264 6.72 19.10 -4.72
CA ASN A 264 7.28 20.45 -4.54
C ASN A 264 8.08 20.94 -5.77
N ASP A 265 8.18 20.10 -6.81
CA ASP A 265 8.76 20.43 -8.11
C ASP A 265 7.66 20.44 -9.17
N ALA A 266 7.80 21.25 -10.21
CA ALA A 266 6.82 21.40 -11.27
C ALA A 266 6.81 20.21 -12.25
N ASP A 267 7.93 19.50 -12.35
CA ASP A 267 8.13 18.37 -13.26
C ASP A 267 8.09 17.00 -12.54
N ALA A 268 7.52 16.94 -11.32
CA ALA A 268 7.49 15.74 -10.49
C ALA A 268 6.28 14.83 -10.74
N ASP A 269 6.51 13.69 -11.39
CA ASP A 269 5.54 12.60 -11.51
C ASP A 269 5.59 11.71 -10.24
N LEU A 270 4.54 11.76 -9.41
CA LEU A 270 4.45 10.97 -8.17
C LEU A 270 3.42 9.86 -8.28
N ILE A 271 3.83 8.63 -7.94
CA ILE A 271 2.97 7.43 -7.89
C ILE A 271 2.91 6.95 -6.44
N GLY A 272 1.72 6.64 -5.94
CA GLY A 272 1.51 6.24 -4.55
C GLY A 272 1.69 4.73 -4.34
N LEU A 273 0.91 3.94 -5.08
CA LEU A 273 0.95 2.49 -5.08
C LEU A 273 1.08 2.04 -6.53
N SER A 274 2.00 1.11 -6.80
CA SER A 274 2.09 0.42 -8.09
C SER A 274 2.29 -1.08 -7.86
N ILE A 275 1.64 -1.89 -8.69
CA ILE A 275 1.59 -3.35 -8.54
C ILE A 275 1.87 -3.97 -9.91
N TYR A 276 3.02 -4.62 -10.05
CA TYR A 276 3.45 -5.25 -11.30
C TYR A 276 3.54 -6.77 -11.16
N GLY A 277 2.98 -7.49 -12.14
CA GLY A 277 3.22 -8.93 -12.33
C GLY A 277 4.31 -9.14 -13.36
N GLU A 278 5.57 -9.27 -12.93
CA GLU A 278 6.70 -9.41 -13.86
C GLU A 278 6.69 -10.73 -14.63
N ALA A 279 7.11 -10.71 -15.90
CA ALA A 279 7.21 -11.91 -16.70
C ALA A 279 8.41 -12.77 -16.27
N THR A 280 8.14 -13.95 -15.69
CA THR A 280 9.17 -14.94 -15.35
C THR A 280 9.14 -16.12 -16.31
N LEU A 281 10.28 -16.80 -16.49
CA LEU A 281 10.42 -17.99 -17.35
C LEU A 281 9.49 -19.16 -16.95
N ASN A 282 9.03 -19.17 -15.70
CA ASN A 282 8.29 -20.28 -15.08
C ASN A 282 6.81 -19.94 -14.81
N ALA A 283 6.35 -18.73 -15.11
CA ALA A 283 4.95 -18.35 -14.91
C ALA A 283 4.01 -19.16 -15.85
N ALA A 284 2.89 -19.61 -15.31
CA ALA A 284 1.87 -20.36 -16.03
C ALA A 284 0.52 -19.61 -16.03
N VAL A 285 -0.44 -20.10 -16.81
CA VAL A 285 -1.80 -19.55 -16.82
C VAL A 285 -2.38 -19.58 -15.41
N GLY A 286 -2.78 -18.42 -14.87
CA GLY A 286 -3.30 -18.28 -13.51
C GLY A 286 -2.25 -18.17 -12.40
N SER A 287 -0.96 -17.99 -12.72
CA SER A 287 0.08 -17.68 -11.71
C SER A 287 -0.23 -16.38 -10.94
N TYR A 288 -0.76 -15.36 -11.63
CA TYR A 288 -1.29 -14.14 -11.02
C TYR A 288 -2.81 -14.25 -10.88
N LYS A 289 -3.34 -13.88 -9.71
CA LYS A 289 -4.78 -14.02 -9.39
C LYS A 289 -5.50 -12.68 -9.24
N ALA A 290 -4.85 -11.69 -8.65
CA ALA A 290 -5.31 -10.32 -8.49
C ALA A 290 -4.10 -9.43 -8.15
N GLY A 291 -4.11 -8.16 -8.58
CA GLY A 291 -3.19 -7.15 -8.05
C GLY A 291 -3.70 -6.62 -6.71
N LEU A 292 -4.96 -6.15 -6.69
CA LEU A 292 -5.67 -5.73 -5.48
C LEU A 292 -6.80 -6.71 -5.16
N ARG A 293 -6.90 -7.13 -3.89
CA ARG A 293 -8.03 -7.93 -3.37
C ARG A 293 -8.56 -7.27 -2.10
N ILE A 294 -9.83 -6.92 -2.11
CA ILE A 294 -10.56 -6.42 -0.93
C ILE A 294 -11.51 -7.53 -0.49
N HIS A 295 -11.54 -7.83 0.80
CA HIS A 295 -12.36 -8.90 1.37
C HIS A 295 -12.87 -8.47 2.74
N ASN A 296 -14.16 -8.62 2.96
CA ASN A 296 -14.79 -8.44 4.25
C ASN A 296 -15.27 -9.81 4.74
N ASP A 297 -14.61 -10.37 5.74
CA ASP A 297 -14.94 -11.65 6.37
C ASP A 297 -15.86 -11.50 7.60
N GLU A 298 -16.25 -10.26 7.95
CA GLU A 298 -17.18 -9.98 9.05
C GLU A 298 -18.58 -10.55 8.78
N ASP A 299 -19.17 -11.23 9.77
CA ASP A 299 -20.45 -11.94 9.64
C ASP A 299 -21.69 -11.05 9.89
N ILE A 300 -21.47 -9.74 10.06
CA ILE A 300 -22.50 -8.73 10.31
C ILE A 300 -22.78 -7.92 9.03
N SER A 301 -24.07 -7.67 8.75
CA SER A 301 -24.52 -6.87 7.60
C SER A 301 -24.01 -5.43 7.66
N ALA A 302 -23.59 -4.89 6.52
CA ALA A 302 -23.06 -3.52 6.36
C ALA A 302 -21.84 -3.19 7.25
N SER A 303 -21.07 -4.20 7.67
CA SER A 303 -19.78 -4.06 8.37
C SER A 303 -18.71 -3.32 7.54
N MET A 304 -18.80 -3.38 6.22
CA MET A 304 -18.06 -2.55 5.26
C MET A 304 -19.07 -1.90 4.32
N THR A 305 -19.33 -0.60 4.49
CA THR A 305 -20.26 0.16 3.63
C THR A 305 -19.67 0.39 2.23
N ASP A 306 -18.40 0.78 2.18
CA ASP A 306 -17.66 1.07 0.96
C ASP A 306 -16.33 0.28 0.97
N ALA A 307 -16.10 -0.52 -0.07
CA ALA A 307 -14.84 -1.25 -0.24
C ALA A 307 -13.73 -0.35 -0.83
N LEU A 308 -14.11 0.57 -1.72
CA LEU A 308 -13.22 1.53 -2.37
C LEU A 308 -13.91 2.89 -2.40
N ILE A 309 -13.23 3.92 -1.89
CA ILE A 309 -13.67 5.32 -1.93
C ILE A 309 -12.64 6.12 -2.71
N ILE A 310 -13.09 6.87 -3.71
CA ILE A 310 -12.28 7.82 -4.49
C ILE A 310 -12.97 9.18 -4.39
N THR A 311 -12.26 10.20 -3.92
CA THR A 311 -12.82 11.54 -3.71
C THR A 311 -11.83 12.63 -4.11
N SER A 312 -12.36 13.78 -4.53
CA SER A 312 -11.57 14.98 -4.78
C SER A 312 -12.24 16.19 -4.13
N ALA A 313 -11.43 17.09 -3.57
CA ALA A 313 -11.92 18.32 -2.94
C ALA A 313 -12.31 19.41 -3.95
N ILE A 314 -11.98 19.23 -5.23
CA ILE A 314 -12.24 20.19 -6.32
C ILE A 314 -12.81 19.47 -7.55
N SER A 315 -13.64 20.17 -8.31
CA SER A 315 -14.12 19.68 -9.61
C SER A 315 -12.95 19.54 -10.58
N GLY A 316 -12.82 18.37 -11.22
CA GLY A 316 -11.72 18.05 -12.13
C GLY A 316 -10.37 17.74 -11.45
N GLY A 317 -10.31 17.65 -10.11
CA GLY A 317 -9.08 17.24 -9.41
C GLY A 317 -8.77 15.74 -9.50
N ILE A 318 -9.76 14.95 -9.90
CA ILE A 318 -9.63 13.59 -10.44
C ILE A 318 -10.45 13.61 -11.72
N MET A 319 -9.87 13.16 -12.84
CA MET A 319 -10.57 13.09 -14.13
C MET A 319 -11.26 11.73 -14.25
N ASP A 320 -10.48 10.66 -14.13
CA ASP A 320 -10.97 9.29 -14.10
C ASP A 320 -10.75 8.69 -12.70
N GLY A 321 -11.82 8.21 -12.07
CA GLY A 321 -11.71 7.51 -10.78
C GLY A 321 -11.17 6.09 -10.94
N ILE A 322 -11.55 5.42 -12.03
CA ILE A 322 -11.06 4.09 -12.43
C ILE A 322 -10.80 4.18 -13.93
N ASP A 323 -9.53 4.21 -14.33
CA ASP A 323 -9.13 4.07 -15.73
C ASP A 323 -8.95 2.58 -16.05
N VAL A 324 -9.63 2.13 -17.11
CA VAL A 324 -9.64 0.77 -17.67
C VAL A 324 -9.71 0.83 -19.20
N SER A 325 -9.08 1.84 -19.81
CA SER A 325 -9.11 2.12 -21.25
C SER A 325 -8.15 1.28 -22.11
N ASP A 326 -7.34 0.41 -21.49
CA ASP A 326 -6.34 -0.41 -22.18
C ASP A 326 -7.00 -1.48 -23.09
N ALA A 327 -6.54 -1.55 -24.35
CA ALA A 327 -7.12 -2.38 -25.40
C ALA A 327 -6.90 -3.89 -25.21
N GLU A 328 -5.93 -4.30 -24.40
CA GLU A 328 -5.67 -5.72 -24.09
C GLU A 328 -6.65 -6.29 -23.03
N LEU A 329 -7.48 -5.44 -22.39
CA LEU A 329 -8.48 -5.86 -21.42
C LEU A 329 -9.70 -6.52 -22.11
N THR A 330 -9.89 -7.83 -21.88
CA THR A 330 -11.04 -8.58 -22.42
C THR A 330 -12.38 -8.17 -21.78
N ASN A 331 -12.38 -7.78 -20.49
CA ASN A 331 -13.54 -7.22 -19.80
C ASN A 331 -13.03 -6.13 -18.84
N ALA A 332 -13.33 -4.86 -19.12
CA ALA A 332 -12.89 -3.74 -18.29
C ALA A 332 -13.52 -3.76 -16.88
N ILE A 333 -14.85 -3.94 -16.79
CA ILE A 333 -15.60 -4.02 -15.53
C ILE A 333 -16.59 -5.18 -15.60
N ASN A 334 -16.66 -6.00 -14.56
CA ASN A 334 -17.67 -7.04 -14.40
C ASN A 334 -18.51 -6.77 -13.14
N ILE A 335 -19.79 -6.44 -13.33
CA ILE A 335 -20.73 -6.13 -12.24
C ILE A 335 -21.55 -7.34 -11.76
N GLY A 336 -21.53 -8.48 -12.46
CA GLY A 336 -22.35 -9.64 -12.11
C GLY A 336 -23.84 -9.30 -12.00
N THR A 337 -24.45 -9.53 -10.83
CA THR A 337 -25.85 -9.18 -10.52
C THR A 337 -26.00 -7.85 -9.75
N ASN A 338 -24.94 -7.04 -9.65
CA ASN A 338 -24.96 -5.78 -8.90
C ASN A 338 -25.61 -4.64 -9.69
N ILE A 339 -26.00 -3.58 -8.98
CA ILE A 339 -26.65 -2.39 -9.54
C ILE A 339 -25.61 -1.26 -9.62
N ILE A 340 -25.52 -0.60 -10.77
CA ILE A 340 -24.81 0.69 -10.89
C ILE A 340 -25.79 1.80 -10.51
N LEU A 341 -25.42 2.63 -9.53
CA LEU A 341 -26.21 3.76 -9.06
C LEU A 341 -25.53 5.09 -9.44
N GLY A 342 -26.33 6.05 -9.89
CA GLY A 342 -25.88 7.41 -10.20
C GLY A 342 -27.07 8.36 -10.27
N THR A 343 -26.82 9.67 -10.15
CA THR A 343 -27.88 10.70 -10.21
C THR A 343 -28.25 11.09 -11.64
N ALA A 344 -27.25 11.11 -12.53
CA ALA A 344 -27.37 11.43 -13.95
C ALA A 344 -26.40 10.50 -14.71
N GLY A 345 -26.76 9.22 -14.81
CA GLY A 345 -25.92 8.20 -15.44
C GLY A 345 -25.72 8.50 -16.93
N VAL A 346 -24.47 8.71 -17.32
CA VAL A 346 -24.05 8.83 -18.73
C VAL A 346 -23.37 7.52 -19.13
N ILE A 347 -23.74 7.01 -20.29
CA ILE A 347 -22.91 6.09 -21.08
C ILE A 347 -22.72 6.81 -22.42
N ASP A 348 -21.49 6.83 -22.92
CA ASP A 348 -21.10 7.61 -24.10
C ASP A 348 -20.14 6.71 -24.89
N PHE A 349 -20.64 6.11 -25.96
CA PHE A 349 -19.89 5.22 -26.86
C PHE A 349 -20.34 5.54 -28.29
N ASP A 350 -19.42 5.50 -29.26
CA ASP A 350 -19.66 5.85 -30.67
C ASP A 350 -20.97 5.27 -31.28
N GLU A 351 -21.42 4.09 -30.82
CA GLU A 351 -22.65 3.41 -31.28
C GLU A 351 -23.79 3.34 -30.25
N PHE A 352 -23.56 3.62 -28.96
CA PHE A 352 -24.54 3.46 -27.87
C PHE A 352 -24.37 4.50 -26.75
N ASP A 353 -25.36 5.38 -26.62
CA ASP A 353 -25.39 6.42 -25.58
C ASP A 353 -26.56 6.26 -24.62
N ILE A 354 -26.34 6.67 -23.37
CA ILE A 354 -27.38 7.02 -22.40
C ILE A 354 -27.18 8.47 -21.98
N SER A 355 -28.14 9.33 -22.30
CA SER A 355 -28.10 10.74 -21.95
C SER A 355 -28.42 10.95 -20.47
N GLY A 356 -27.44 11.34 -19.65
CA GLY A 356 -27.63 11.60 -18.22
C GLY A 356 -28.62 12.72 -17.87
N SER A 357 -29.04 13.56 -18.84
CA SER A 357 -30.04 14.62 -18.63
C SER A 357 -31.48 14.19 -18.94
N THR A 358 -31.68 13.13 -19.73
CA THR A 358 -33.02 12.69 -20.19
C THR A 358 -33.30 11.21 -19.95
N GLY A 359 -32.29 10.40 -19.65
CA GLY A 359 -32.36 8.95 -19.67
C GLY A 359 -32.54 8.35 -21.08
N SER A 360 -32.52 9.18 -22.14
CA SER A 360 -32.70 8.71 -23.51
C SER A 360 -31.55 7.81 -23.92
N ILE A 361 -31.89 6.65 -24.49
CA ILE A 361 -30.95 5.76 -25.14
C ILE A 361 -30.85 6.17 -26.61
N THR A 362 -29.64 6.39 -27.11
CA THR A 362 -29.37 6.60 -28.54
C THR A 362 -28.61 5.38 -29.06
N ILE A 363 -29.03 4.87 -30.22
CA ILE A 363 -28.28 3.86 -30.97
C ILE A 363 -28.06 4.46 -32.35
N ASN A 364 -26.83 4.88 -32.65
CA ASN A 364 -26.48 5.54 -33.91
C ASN A 364 -25.24 4.88 -34.53
N ASP A 365 -25.45 3.92 -35.41
CA ASP A 365 -24.40 3.13 -36.07
C ASP A 365 -23.82 3.81 -37.34
N ASP A 366 -24.13 5.09 -37.58
CA ASP A 366 -23.79 5.87 -38.81
C ASP A 366 -24.24 5.24 -40.16
N GLY A 367 -24.79 4.02 -40.13
CA GLY A 367 -25.26 3.22 -41.27
C GLY A 367 -26.74 2.84 -41.23
N ASN A 368 -27.47 3.23 -40.18
CA ASN A 368 -28.88 2.89 -39.90
C ASN A 368 -29.15 1.39 -39.62
N LEU A 369 -28.17 0.62 -39.13
CA LEU A 369 -28.36 -0.77 -38.71
C LEU A 369 -28.67 -0.92 -37.21
N GLY A 370 -28.47 0.14 -36.42
CA GLY A 370 -28.83 0.21 -35.00
C GLY A 370 -30.32 -0.06 -34.76
N GLN A 371 -30.65 -1.04 -33.93
CA GLN A 371 -32.03 -1.42 -33.60
C GLN A 371 -32.23 -1.72 -32.12
N LEU A 372 -33.39 -1.33 -31.57
CA LEU A 372 -33.90 -1.88 -30.32
C LEU A 372 -34.63 -3.18 -30.63
N SER A 373 -33.98 -4.32 -30.34
CA SER A 373 -34.60 -5.64 -30.51
C SER A 373 -35.34 -6.08 -29.25
N VAL A 374 -36.53 -6.66 -29.42
CA VAL A 374 -37.27 -7.32 -28.34
C VAL A 374 -37.50 -8.78 -28.73
N GLU A 375 -36.70 -9.67 -28.13
CA GLU A 375 -36.81 -11.14 -28.32
C GLU A 375 -38.08 -11.71 -27.63
N GLY A 376 -38.60 -11.00 -26.63
CA GLY A 376 -39.89 -11.29 -26.01
C GLY A 376 -41.08 -10.80 -26.86
N SER A 377 -42.30 -11.21 -26.49
CA SER A 377 -43.51 -10.84 -27.23
C SER A 377 -44.07 -9.45 -26.93
N ILE A 378 -43.44 -8.67 -26.03
CA ILE A 378 -43.96 -7.40 -25.51
C ILE A 378 -42.84 -6.37 -25.39
N LEU A 379 -42.96 -5.26 -26.10
CA LEU A 379 -42.26 -4.00 -25.80
C LEU A 379 -43.20 -3.18 -24.88
N ASP A 380 -42.84 -3.06 -23.60
CA ASP A 380 -43.63 -2.32 -22.60
C ASP A 380 -43.11 -0.88 -22.49
N ILE A 381 -43.88 0.09 -23.00
CA ILE A 381 -43.54 1.52 -23.06
C ILE A 381 -44.80 2.37 -22.89
N ASP A 382 -44.70 3.47 -22.12
CA ASP A 382 -45.80 4.42 -21.92
C ASP A 382 -46.22 5.12 -23.22
N SER A 383 -45.26 5.37 -24.13
CA SER A 383 -45.52 5.96 -25.44
C SER A 383 -44.42 5.62 -26.45
N LEU A 384 -44.80 5.47 -27.72
CA LEU A 384 -43.89 5.44 -28.86
C LEU A 384 -44.06 6.73 -29.65
N ILE A 385 -42.99 7.52 -29.80
CA ILE A 385 -43.00 8.79 -30.54
C ILE A 385 -41.81 8.79 -31.49
N PHE A 386 -42.07 9.04 -32.76
CA PHE A 386 -41.02 9.28 -33.75
C PHE A 386 -40.81 10.78 -33.92
N VAL A 387 -39.57 11.25 -33.73
CA VAL A 387 -39.19 12.67 -33.91
C VAL A 387 -39.03 13.07 -35.39
N GLY A 388 -38.98 12.08 -36.29
CA GLY A 388 -38.97 12.24 -37.74
C GLY A 388 -40.02 11.35 -38.41
N ALA A 389 -39.82 10.99 -39.66
CA ALA A 389 -40.71 10.06 -40.38
C ALA A 389 -40.61 8.65 -39.77
N GLY A 390 -41.58 8.31 -38.92
CA GLY A 390 -41.71 6.99 -38.31
C GLY A 390 -42.47 6.01 -39.20
N ALA A 391 -42.02 4.75 -39.22
CA ALA A 391 -42.74 3.65 -39.83
C ALA A 391 -42.93 2.53 -38.79
N LEU A 392 -44.16 2.04 -38.66
CA LEU A 392 -44.47 0.83 -37.92
C LEU A 392 -44.93 -0.22 -38.94
N SER A 393 -44.15 -1.28 -39.10
CA SER A 393 -44.36 -2.30 -40.12
C SER A 393 -44.12 -3.69 -39.54
N SER A 394 -45.05 -4.60 -39.78
CA SER A 394 -44.83 -6.03 -39.61
C SER A 394 -44.36 -6.63 -40.94
N THR A 395 -43.23 -7.34 -40.91
CA THR A 395 -42.61 -7.95 -42.11
C THR A 395 -42.67 -9.48 -42.10
N GLY A 396 -43.11 -10.08 -40.99
CA GLY A 396 -43.40 -11.51 -40.91
C GLY A 396 -44.69 -11.86 -41.66
N ALA A 397 -44.65 -12.89 -42.51
CA ALA A 397 -45.74 -13.29 -43.41
C ALA A 397 -47.04 -13.79 -42.73
N THR A 398 -47.14 -13.68 -41.40
CA THR A 398 -48.31 -14.06 -40.58
C THR A 398 -48.57 -13.05 -39.45
N SER A 399 -48.04 -11.83 -39.55
CA SER A 399 -48.04 -10.85 -38.46
C SER A 399 -48.85 -9.61 -38.84
N ASP A 400 -50.09 -9.52 -38.37
CA ASP A 400 -50.90 -8.31 -38.50
C ASP A 400 -50.41 -7.22 -37.54
N LEU A 401 -50.39 -5.97 -38.00
CA LEU A 401 -50.27 -4.81 -37.10
C LEU A 401 -51.58 -4.64 -36.32
N THR A 402 -51.67 -5.29 -35.16
CA THR A 402 -52.86 -5.29 -34.31
C THR A 402 -52.87 -4.07 -33.39
N LEU A 403 -53.64 -3.04 -33.75
CA LEU A 403 -53.83 -1.83 -32.92
C LEU A 403 -55.04 -1.99 -31.98
N SER A 404 -54.84 -2.68 -30.86
CA SER A 404 -55.87 -2.88 -29.82
C SER A 404 -55.97 -1.69 -28.87
N ALA A 405 -56.46 -0.55 -29.37
CA ALA A 405 -56.72 0.62 -28.53
C ALA A 405 -58.02 0.43 -27.72
N GLY A 406 -57.99 0.71 -26.41
CA GLY A 406 -59.20 0.83 -25.57
C GLY A 406 -60.04 2.09 -25.85
N ARG A 407 -59.71 2.80 -26.95
CA ARG A 407 -60.22 4.10 -27.41
C ARG A 407 -60.06 4.17 -28.94
N ASP A 408 -60.38 5.32 -29.51
CA ASP A 408 -60.32 5.56 -30.96
C ASP A 408 -58.88 5.50 -31.52
N ILE A 409 -58.72 4.94 -32.72
CA ILE A 409 -57.53 5.14 -33.56
C ILE A 409 -57.74 6.45 -34.31
N THR A 410 -56.97 7.49 -33.97
CA THR A 410 -57.06 8.79 -34.62
C THR A 410 -56.11 8.86 -35.82
N PHE A 411 -56.69 8.99 -37.01
CA PHE A 411 -55.98 9.34 -38.23
C PHE A 411 -56.03 10.86 -38.40
N ASP A 412 -55.05 11.57 -37.85
CA ASP A 412 -54.96 13.03 -37.90
C ASP A 412 -54.31 13.49 -39.22
N ASP A 413 -55.09 14.16 -40.06
CA ASP A 413 -54.71 14.66 -41.38
C ASP A 413 -54.34 16.16 -41.35
N ASP A 414 -54.33 16.81 -40.18
CA ASP A 414 -54.11 18.27 -40.07
C ASP A 414 -52.74 18.73 -40.61
N ASN A 415 -51.81 17.80 -40.87
CA ASN A 415 -50.50 18.02 -41.48
C ASN A 415 -50.36 17.56 -42.95
N LEU A 416 -51.38 16.94 -43.56
CA LEU A 416 -51.35 16.53 -44.98
C LEU A 416 -52.40 17.31 -45.78
N THR A 417 -52.06 17.70 -47.01
CA THR A 417 -53.00 18.34 -47.94
C THR A 417 -53.76 17.34 -48.82
N ALA A 418 -53.70 16.05 -48.48
CA ALA A 418 -54.26 14.95 -49.25
C ALA A 418 -54.70 13.84 -48.31
N ALA A 419 -55.94 13.37 -48.45
CA ALA A 419 -56.55 12.42 -47.54
C ALA A 419 -55.68 11.18 -47.28
N ILE A 420 -55.57 10.82 -46.00
CA ILE A 420 -54.80 9.66 -45.51
C ILE A 420 -55.12 8.41 -46.34
N PRO A 421 -54.14 7.88 -47.12
CA PRO A 421 -54.40 6.82 -48.08
C PRO A 421 -54.48 5.46 -47.40
N LEU A 422 -55.70 5.05 -47.03
CA LEU A 422 -56.01 3.65 -46.71
C LEU A 422 -55.99 2.83 -48.00
N SER A 423 -54.80 2.40 -48.41
CA SER A 423 -54.61 1.61 -49.64
C SER A 423 -54.76 0.12 -49.38
N LEU A 424 -55.68 -0.53 -50.11
CA LEU A 424 -55.63 -1.97 -50.32
C LEU A 424 -54.75 -2.25 -51.54
N SER A 425 -53.45 -2.48 -51.31
CA SER A 425 -52.56 -3.07 -52.32
C SER A 425 -52.59 -4.61 -52.30
N ASP A 426 -53.52 -5.19 -51.56
CA ASP A 426 -53.77 -6.63 -51.55
C ASP A 426 -54.60 -7.00 -52.79
N THR A 427 -54.01 -7.80 -53.68
CA THR A 427 -54.66 -8.30 -54.89
C THR A 427 -55.50 -9.56 -54.68
N ASP A 428 -55.44 -10.18 -53.50
CA ASP A 428 -56.11 -11.46 -53.19
C ASP A 428 -57.46 -11.30 -52.44
N LEU A 429 -58.07 -10.11 -52.50
CA LEU A 429 -59.44 -9.80 -52.02
C LEU A 429 -60.58 -10.54 -52.76
N SER A 430 -60.29 -11.70 -53.35
CA SER A 430 -61.23 -12.50 -54.16
C SER A 430 -62.02 -13.55 -53.38
N SER A 431 -61.68 -13.79 -52.10
CA SER A 431 -62.44 -14.66 -51.20
C SER A 431 -62.60 -14.06 -49.80
N PHE A 432 -63.61 -13.21 -49.63
CA PHE A 432 -64.10 -12.86 -48.31
C PHE A 432 -64.96 -14.01 -47.75
N ASP A 433 -64.49 -14.67 -46.70
CA ASP A 433 -65.38 -15.40 -45.81
C ASP A 433 -66.31 -14.40 -45.09
N ALA A 434 -67.54 -14.82 -44.81
CA ALA A 434 -68.61 -13.94 -44.36
C ALA A 434 -68.42 -13.47 -42.89
N GLY A 435 -67.52 -12.52 -42.67
CA GLY A 435 -67.23 -11.92 -41.37
C GLY A 435 -66.23 -10.76 -41.41
N ASP A 436 -65.27 -10.81 -42.34
CA ASP A 436 -64.11 -9.92 -42.30
C ASP A 436 -64.37 -8.60 -43.05
N ARG A 437 -64.77 -7.57 -42.29
CA ARG A 437 -64.98 -6.20 -42.79
C ARG A 437 -63.80 -5.31 -42.45
N GLY A 438 -62.96 -5.02 -43.44
CA GLY A 438 -61.96 -3.95 -43.33
C GLY A 438 -62.61 -2.56 -43.21
N ILE A 439 -61.85 -1.57 -42.71
CA ILE A 439 -62.32 -0.18 -42.48
C ILE A 439 -62.98 0.45 -43.72
N ILE A 440 -62.48 0.12 -44.92
CA ILE A 440 -63.00 0.64 -46.19
C ILE A 440 -64.40 0.09 -46.50
N ASP A 441 -64.68 -1.17 -46.15
CA ASP A 441 -66.00 -1.78 -46.38
C ASP A 441 -67.07 -1.23 -45.43
N ALA A 442 -66.66 -0.88 -44.19
CA ALA A 442 -67.52 -0.15 -43.26
C ALA A 442 -67.85 1.28 -43.72
N LEU A 443 -66.92 1.95 -44.41
CA LEU A 443 -67.12 3.31 -44.96
C LEU A 443 -67.95 3.32 -46.25
N ASN A 444 -67.70 2.39 -47.17
CA ASN A 444 -68.50 2.21 -48.39
C ASN A 444 -69.97 1.88 -48.08
N TYR A 445 -70.25 1.27 -46.93
CA TYR A 445 -71.61 0.99 -46.47
C TYR A 445 -72.37 2.23 -45.93
N LEU A 446 -71.69 3.34 -45.60
CA LEU A 446 -72.30 4.42 -44.79
C LEU A 446 -72.05 5.87 -45.23
N ARG A 447 -71.13 6.17 -46.18
CA ARG A 447 -70.90 7.56 -46.62
C ARG A 447 -70.99 7.80 -48.12
N ALA A 448 -71.79 8.80 -48.48
CA ALA A 448 -72.03 9.26 -49.84
C ALA A 448 -70.76 9.86 -50.48
N SER A 449 -70.11 9.08 -51.34
CA SER A 449 -69.12 9.56 -52.32
C SER A 449 -69.15 8.69 -53.57
N ALA A 450 -69.67 9.24 -54.67
CA ALA A 450 -69.56 8.86 -56.09
C ALA A 450 -69.70 7.39 -56.58
N SER A 451 -69.70 6.38 -55.71
CA SER A 451 -69.54 4.96 -56.05
C SER A 451 -70.56 4.04 -55.37
N SER A 452 -71.55 4.61 -54.66
CA SER A 452 -72.69 3.86 -54.14
C SER A 452 -73.66 3.51 -55.27
N LEU A 453 -74.30 2.34 -55.22
CA LEU A 453 -75.33 1.94 -56.19
C LEU A 453 -76.50 2.95 -56.25
N PHE A 454 -76.78 3.62 -55.13
CA PHE A 454 -77.73 4.72 -55.04
C PHE A 454 -77.03 6.00 -54.55
N THR A 455 -77.14 7.09 -55.32
CA THR A 455 -76.81 8.43 -54.87
C THR A 455 -78.04 9.08 -54.24
N ASP A 456 -77.89 9.66 -53.05
CA ASP A 456 -78.92 10.52 -52.47
C ASP A 456 -78.79 11.95 -53.00
N GLY A 457 -79.77 12.40 -53.79
CA GLY A 457 -79.92 13.79 -54.23
C GLY A 457 -80.62 14.70 -53.21
N GLY A 458 -80.82 14.24 -51.97
CA GLY A 458 -81.45 14.96 -50.87
C GLY A 458 -82.98 14.93 -50.89
N THR A 459 -83.61 15.01 -52.07
CA THR A 459 -85.07 14.84 -52.24
C THR A 459 -85.45 13.62 -53.08
N VAL A 460 -84.50 13.04 -53.81
CA VAL A 460 -84.66 11.83 -54.64
C VAL A 460 -83.37 11.03 -54.56
N SER A 461 -83.47 9.75 -54.20
CA SER A 461 -82.36 8.80 -54.37
C SER A 461 -82.44 8.17 -55.76
N TYR A 462 -81.33 8.12 -56.49
CA TYR A 462 -81.26 7.66 -57.88
C TYR A 462 -80.04 6.74 -58.10
N LEU A 463 -80.06 5.90 -59.14
CA LEU A 463 -78.89 5.09 -59.47
C LEU A 463 -77.76 5.98 -59.98
N THR A 464 -76.56 5.75 -59.44
CA THR A 464 -75.37 6.53 -59.79
C THR A 464 -74.86 6.19 -61.20
N SER A 465 -75.11 4.97 -61.67
CA SER A 465 -74.82 4.55 -63.04
C SER A 465 -75.99 4.87 -63.96
N THR A 466 -75.69 5.48 -65.11
CA THR A 466 -76.70 5.83 -66.14
C THR A 466 -76.80 4.80 -67.26
N SER A 467 -75.98 3.74 -67.22
CA SER A 467 -75.97 2.64 -68.19
C SER A 467 -76.52 1.33 -67.63
N ASP A 468 -76.70 1.23 -66.31
CA ASP A 468 -77.01 -0.03 -65.67
C ASP A 468 -78.50 -0.12 -65.33
N ASP A 469 -79.09 -1.25 -65.65
CA ASP A 469 -80.49 -1.54 -65.36
C ASP A 469 -80.75 -1.70 -63.86
N LEU A 470 -81.91 -1.23 -63.41
CA LEU A 470 -82.39 -1.50 -62.06
C LEU A 470 -83.20 -2.79 -62.08
N ALA A 471 -82.82 -3.78 -61.26
CA ALA A 471 -83.63 -4.96 -60.98
C ALA A 471 -83.86 -5.09 -59.46
N ILE A 472 -85.12 -5.13 -59.03
CA ILE A 472 -85.50 -5.27 -57.62
C ILE A 472 -86.25 -6.60 -57.45
N GLY A 473 -85.59 -7.55 -56.78
CA GLY A 473 -86.16 -8.85 -56.42
C GLY A 473 -85.48 -10.07 -57.07
N ASN A 474 -84.68 -9.88 -58.14
CA ASN A 474 -83.70 -10.86 -58.62
C ASN A 474 -82.57 -10.15 -59.39
N THR A 475 -81.58 -10.92 -59.89
CA THR A 475 -80.39 -10.42 -60.61
C THR A 475 -80.60 -10.28 -62.13
N SER A 476 -81.82 -10.02 -62.58
CA SER A 476 -82.21 -10.03 -64.00
C SER A 476 -83.32 -9.02 -64.28
N LEU A 477 -83.42 -8.58 -65.53
CA LEU A 477 -84.54 -7.79 -66.05
C LEU A 477 -85.91 -8.50 -65.98
N THR A 478 -85.95 -9.79 -65.61
CA THR A 478 -87.17 -10.52 -65.26
C THR A 478 -87.60 -10.35 -63.80
N ALA A 479 -86.97 -9.45 -63.04
CA ALA A 479 -87.38 -9.14 -61.67
C ALA A 479 -88.84 -8.65 -61.57
N PRO A 480 -89.51 -8.83 -60.41
CA PRO A 480 -90.86 -8.32 -60.16
C PRO A 480 -91.00 -6.80 -60.33
N PHE A 481 -89.90 -6.06 -60.20
CA PHE A 481 -89.77 -4.68 -60.65
C PHE A 481 -88.41 -4.53 -61.33
N SER A 482 -88.37 -4.03 -62.56
CA SER A 482 -87.13 -3.63 -63.23
C SER A 482 -87.30 -2.40 -64.10
N VAL A 483 -86.24 -1.61 -64.22
CA VAL A 483 -86.11 -0.53 -65.20
C VAL A 483 -84.91 -0.87 -66.07
N ASP A 484 -85.22 -1.26 -67.30
CA ASP A 484 -84.25 -1.44 -68.37
C ASP A 484 -83.98 -0.07 -69.01
N VAL A 485 -82.77 0.46 -68.84
CA VAL A 485 -82.37 1.77 -69.39
C VAL A 485 -81.91 1.67 -70.84
N ASP A 486 -81.38 0.52 -71.27
CA ASP A 486 -80.93 0.28 -72.64
C ASP A 486 -82.09 0.34 -73.65
N ILE A 487 -83.24 -0.28 -73.34
CA ILE A 487 -84.47 -0.19 -74.15
C ILE A 487 -85.55 0.72 -73.56
N ASN A 488 -85.25 1.43 -72.46
CA ASN A 488 -86.14 2.40 -71.80
C ASN A 488 -87.50 1.79 -71.39
N THR A 489 -87.49 0.60 -70.79
CA THR A 489 -88.72 -0.08 -70.35
C THR A 489 -88.80 -0.24 -68.82
N LEU A 490 -89.92 0.17 -68.24
CA LEU A 490 -90.30 -0.17 -66.88
C LEU A 490 -91.13 -1.46 -66.91
N ARG A 491 -90.66 -2.50 -66.24
CA ARG A 491 -91.37 -3.75 -66.02
C ARG A 491 -91.85 -3.81 -64.57
N ILE A 492 -93.12 -4.17 -64.40
CA ILE A 492 -93.71 -4.51 -63.11
C ILE A 492 -94.44 -5.84 -63.31
N GLY A 493 -94.11 -6.83 -62.49
CA GLY A 493 -94.43 -8.24 -62.69
C GLY A 493 -93.29 -9.03 -63.35
N ASP A 494 -93.00 -10.21 -62.80
CA ASP A 494 -91.96 -11.12 -63.31
C ASP A 494 -92.38 -11.83 -64.62
N GLY A 495 -93.67 -11.81 -64.96
CA GLY A 495 -94.23 -12.46 -66.14
C GLY A 495 -94.60 -13.93 -65.94
N ALA A 496 -94.58 -14.42 -64.70
CA ALA A 496 -95.14 -15.72 -64.34
C ALA A 496 -96.68 -15.67 -64.29
N SER A 497 -97.32 -16.84 -64.32
CA SER A 497 -98.78 -16.99 -64.21
C SER A 497 -99.23 -16.92 -62.75
N ASP A 498 -99.00 -15.78 -62.12
CA ASP A 498 -99.22 -15.58 -60.69
C ASP A 498 -100.65 -15.15 -60.37
N ALA A 499 -101.09 -15.41 -59.13
CA ALA A 499 -102.45 -15.11 -58.68
C ALA A 499 -102.74 -13.59 -58.51
N ASN A 500 -101.70 -12.76 -58.55
CA ASN A 500 -101.78 -11.32 -58.38
C ASN A 500 -101.23 -10.63 -59.64
N ASN A 501 -102.08 -9.95 -60.41
CA ASN A 501 -101.60 -9.12 -61.52
C ASN A 501 -100.73 -7.98 -60.97
N PRO A 502 -99.63 -7.61 -61.64
CA PRO A 502 -98.88 -6.41 -61.31
C PRO A 502 -99.80 -5.19 -61.44
N THR A 503 -99.88 -4.37 -60.39
CA THR A 503 -100.81 -3.24 -60.31
C THR A 503 -100.06 -1.94 -60.06
N ILE A 504 -100.15 -1.01 -61.01
CA ILE A 504 -99.60 0.34 -60.84
C ILE A 504 -100.68 1.22 -60.21
N THR A 505 -100.55 1.47 -58.91
CA THR A 505 -101.49 2.34 -58.19
C THR A 505 -101.02 3.79 -58.31
N PHE A 506 -101.66 4.56 -59.19
CA PHE A 506 -101.46 6.00 -59.24
C PHE A 506 -102.27 6.69 -58.14
N TYR A 507 -101.58 7.28 -57.17
CA TYR A 507 -102.18 8.14 -56.16
C TYR A 507 -102.32 9.56 -56.73
N ALA A 508 -103.55 10.01 -56.93
CA ALA A 508 -103.83 11.44 -57.12
C ALA A 508 -103.47 12.21 -55.83
N SER A 509 -103.08 13.48 -55.97
CA SER A 509 -102.74 14.33 -54.82
C SER A 509 -103.96 14.68 -53.95
N ASP A 510 -105.18 14.42 -54.42
CA ASP A 510 -106.42 14.41 -53.66
C ASP A 510 -106.99 12.98 -53.53
N ALA A 511 -107.29 12.58 -52.28
CA ALA A 511 -107.55 11.18 -51.89
C ALA A 511 -108.93 10.62 -52.34
N THR A 512 -109.48 11.07 -53.46
CA THR A 512 -110.84 10.73 -53.91
C THR A 512 -110.94 10.18 -55.34
N ASN A 513 -109.83 10.07 -56.08
CA ASN A 513 -109.81 9.44 -57.41
C ASN A 513 -108.49 8.69 -57.67
N SER A 514 -108.41 7.42 -57.26
CA SER A 514 -107.34 6.51 -57.68
C SER A 514 -107.76 5.70 -58.90
N GLY A 515 -107.18 6.03 -60.05
CA GLY A 515 -107.26 5.21 -61.25
C GLY A 515 -106.22 4.10 -61.19
N SER A 516 -106.67 2.84 -61.13
CA SER A 516 -105.77 1.67 -61.31
C SER A 516 -105.68 1.33 -62.79
N LEU A 517 -104.47 1.17 -63.31
CA LEU A 517 -104.24 0.51 -64.59
C LEU A 517 -103.90 -0.95 -64.29
N SER A 518 -104.77 -1.85 -64.76
CA SER A 518 -104.70 -3.31 -64.60
C SER A 518 -104.32 -4.00 -65.90
#